data_AF-A0A9X3S2P1-F1
#
_entry.id   AF-A0A9X3S2P1-F1
#
_cell.length_a   1.000
_cell.length_b   1.000
_cell.length_c   1.000
_cell.angle_alpha   90.00
_cell.angle_beta   90.00
_cell.angle_gamma   90.00
#
_symmetry.space_group_name_H-M   'P 1'
#
loop_
_entity.id
_entity.type
_entity.pdbx_description
1 polymer ?
#
loop_
_entity_poly.entity_id
_entity_poly.type
_entity_poly.pdbx_seq_one_letter_code
_entity_poly.pdbx_strand_id
1 'polypeptide(L)'
;MAPIPALERTVGLIEATASDLGVAPMVQGTFGVSDGSSLWAVRYATEGRARSLFASADVDSPHHLYPDKKMWFATAGSGDRLIASEPFSDLPGVWHEIDESSAVIVRSGGVLEHVPFRPQVPRATVSSP
;
A
#
# COMPACT_ATOMS: atom_id res chain seq x y z
N MET A 1 -13.60 -8.41 7.56
CA MET A 1 -13.56 -7.52 6.36
C MET A 1 -12.12 -7.49 5.90
N ALA A 2 -11.84 -7.71 4.61
CA ALA A 2 -10.46 -7.63 4.12
C ALA A 2 -9.96 -6.17 4.17
N PRO A 3 -8.67 -5.90 4.43
CA PRO A 3 -8.15 -4.54 4.61
C PRO A 3 -8.37 -3.59 3.42
N ILE A 4 -8.21 -4.06 2.18
CA ILE A 4 -8.38 -3.23 0.99
C ILE A 4 -9.82 -2.70 0.86
N PRO A 5 -10.88 -3.54 0.85
CA PRO A 5 -12.26 -3.04 0.84
C PRO A 5 -12.62 -2.10 2.00
N ALA A 6 -11.97 -2.25 3.15
CA ALA A 6 -12.15 -1.33 4.27
C ALA A 6 -11.55 0.05 3.94
N LEU A 7 -10.31 0.08 3.45
CA LEU A 7 -9.64 1.31 3.01
C LEU A 7 -10.39 2.00 1.85
N GLU A 8 -10.89 1.25 0.87
CA GLU A 8 -11.69 1.80 -0.23
C GLU A 8 -12.94 2.52 0.29
N ARG A 9 -13.61 1.95 1.30
CA ARG A 9 -14.77 2.57 1.94
C ARG A 9 -14.40 3.78 2.77
N THR A 10 -13.28 3.73 3.48
CA THR A 10 -12.76 4.87 4.25
C THR A 10 -12.44 6.05 3.34
N VAL A 11 -11.71 5.82 2.25
CA VAL A 11 -11.40 6.87 1.28
C VAL A 11 -12.68 7.38 0.61
N GLY A 12 -13.58 6.48 0.19
CA GLY A 12 -14.84 6.87 -0.42
C GLY A 12 -15.74 7.71 0.51
N LEU A 13 -15.72 7.44 1.82
CA LEU A 13 -16.40 8.26 2.81
C LEU A 13 -15.79 9.66 2.91
N ILE A 14 -14.45 9.75 2.96
CA ILE A 14 -13.75 11.04 3.03
C ILE A 14 -14.08 11.89 1.80
N GLU A 15 -14.01 11.29 0.61
CA GLU A 15 -14.26 12.00 -0.65
C GLU A 15 -15.73 12.42 -0.79
N ALA A 16 -16.68 11.57 -0.41
CA ALA A 16 -18.10 11.92 -0.39
C ALA A 16 -18.38 13.07 0.59
N THR A 17 -17.81 13.01 1.80
CA THR A 17 -17.97 14.07 2.81
C THR A 17 -17.38 15.40 2.33
N ALA A 18 -16.21 15.37 1.69
CA ALA A 18 -15.61 16.56 1.10
C ALA A 18 -16.51 17.17 0.02
N SER A 19 -17.05 16.33 -0.87
CA SER A 19 -17.99 16.74 -1.90
C SER A 19 -19.25 17.37 -1.31
N ASP A 20 -19.85 16.77 -0.29
CA ASP A 20 -21.06 17.28 0.38
C ASP A 20 -20.83 18.65 1.06
N LEU A 21 -19.60 18.88 1.54
CA LEU A 21 -19.18 20.16 2.14
C LEU A 21 -18.69 21.18 1.11
N GLY A 22 -18.67 20.85 -0.18
CA GLY A 22 -18.19 21.74 -1.24
C GLY A 22 -16.70 22.03 -1.18
N VAL A 23 -15.91 21.15 -0.55
CA VAL A 23 -14.45 21.25 -0.49
C VAL A 23 -13.80 20.22 -1.41
N ALA A 24 -12.62 20.53 -1.93
CA ALA A 24 -11.90 19.60 -2.80
C ALA A 24 -11.54 18.31 -2.01
N PRO A 25 -11.90 17.11 -2.51
CA PRO A 25 -11.42 15.88 -1.93
C PRO A 25 -9.90 15.78 -2.16
N MET A 26 -9.14 15.81 -1.07
CA MET A 26 -7.67 15.81 -1.10
C MET A 26 -7.11 14.60 -0.35
N VAL A 27 -7.57 13.39 -0.69
CA VAL A 27 -6.89 12.20 -0.20
C VAL A 27 -5.65 12.01 -1.07
N GLN A 28 -4.48 12.02 -0.44
CA GLN A 28 -3.22 11.70 -1.08
C GLN A 28 -2.34 10.97 -0.08
N GLY A 29 -1.89 9.77 -0.43
CA GLY A 29 -0.95 9.07 0.42
C GLY A 29 -0.71 7.62 0.04
N THR A 30 0.18 7.04 0.84
CA THR A 30 0.48 5.62 0.82
C THR A 30 0.09 5.04 2.17
N PHE A 31 -0.62 3.91 2.17
CA PHE A 31 -1.14 3.28 3.38
C PHE A 31 -0.55 1.89 3.52
N GLY A 32 -0.04 1.54 4.71
CA GLY A 32 0.42 0.19 5.04
C GLY A 32 -0.41 -0.38 6.18
N VAL A 33 -0.97 -1.57 5.99
CA VAL A 33 -1.76 -2.29 7.01
C VAL A 33 -1.27 -3.72 7.10
N SER A 34 -1.11 -4.26 8.30
CA SER A 34 -0.73 -5.66 8.50
C SER A 34 -1.56 -6.29 9.61
N ASP A 35 -1.76 -7.59 9.51
CA ASP A 35 -2.31 -8.44 10.57
C ASP A 35 -1.22 -9.24 11.31
N GLY A 36 0.06 -8.96 11.03
CA GLY A 36 1.21 -9.69 11.57
C GLY A 36 1.65 -10.89 10.71
N SER A 37 0.89 -11.28 9.70
CA SER A 37 1.21 -12.37 8.77
C SER A 37 1.24 -11.94 7.30
N SER A 38 0.37 -11.01 6.94
CA SER A 38 0.25 -10.41 5.61
C SER A 38 0.35 -8.89 5.71
N LEU A 39 0.75 -8.26 4.61
CA LEU A 39 0.84 -6.80 4.49
C LEU A 39 0.04 -6.35 3.26
N TRP A 40 -0.77 -5.32 3.44
CA TRP A 40 -1.47 -4.62 2.39
C TRP A 40 -0.86 -3.22 2.28
N ALA A 41 -0.48 -2.84 1.07
CA ALA A 41 0.00 -1.49 0.82
C ALA A 41 -0.79 -0.85 -0.31
N VAL A 42 -1.22 0.40 -0.13
CA VAL A 42 -2.05 1.14 -1.09
C VAL A 42 -1.31 2.40 -1.49
N ARG A 43 -1.34 2.72 -2.80
CA ARG A 43 -0.92 4.01 -3.33
C ARG A 43 -2.12 4.70 -3.98
N TYR A 44 -2.51 5.85 -3.45
CA TYR A 44 -3.69 6.56 -3.95
C TYR A 44 -3.62 8.07 -3.76
N ALA A 45 -4.04 8.80 -4.80
CA ALA A 45 -4.42 10.19 -4.70
C ALA A 45 -5.71 10.46 -5.48
N THR A 46 -6.57 11.33 -4.93
CA THR A 46 -7.81 11.75 -5.59
C THR A 46 -7.54 12.37 -6.97
N GLU A 47 -6.45 13.13 -7.11
CA GLU A 47 -6.06 13.75 -8.39
C GLU A 47 -5.23 12.84 -9.31
N GLY A 48 -5.02 11.57 -8.92
CA GLY A 48 -4.23 10.59 -9.69
C GLY A 48 -2.73 10.85 -9.71
N ARG A 49 -2.20 11.57 -8.72
CA ARG A 49 -0.77 11.87 -8.58
C ARG A 49 -0.29 11.62 -7.14
N ALA A 50 -0.25 10.39 -6.68
CA ALA A 50 0.26 10.08 -5.35
C ALA A 50 1.78 10.11 -5.27
N ARG A 51 2.28 10.32 -4.06
CA ARG A 51 3.68 10.05 -3.70
C ARG A 51 4.03 8.60 -3.99
N SER A 52 5.28 8.36 -4.33
CA SER A 52 5.79 7.05 -4.72
C SER A 52 5.65 6.01 -3.61
N LEU A 53 5.49 4.77 -4.03
CA LEU A 53 5.54 3.59 -3.17
C LEU A 53 6.17 2.46 -3.97
N PHE A 54 7.07 1.71 -3.35
CA PHE A 54 7.82 0.65 -4.00
C PHE A 54 7.68 -0.66 -3.22
N ALA A 55 7.67 -1.76 -3.96
CA ALA A 55 7.84 -3.11 -3.45
C ALA A 55 9.19 -3.68 -3.89
N SER A 56 9.89 -4.38 -2.99
CA SER A 56 11.12 -5.07 -3.37
C SER A 56 10.83 -6.32 -4.22
N ALA A 57 11.69 -6.62 -5.19
CA ALA A 57 11.62 -7.84 -6.00
C ALA A 57 11.90 -9.11 -5.18
N ASP A 58 12.76 -8.99 -4.17
CA ASP A 58 13.03 -9.93 -3.08
C ASP A 58 13.75 -9.20 -1.93
N VAL A 59 13.96 -9.90 -0.81
CA VAL A 59 14.71 -9.40 0.35
C VAL A 59 16.19 -9.77 0.27
N ASP A 60 16.54 -10.79 -0.50
CA ASP A 60 17.91 -11.27 -0.67
C ASP A 60 18.79 -10.20 -1.36
N SER A 61 18.22 -9.46 -2.31
CA SER A 61 18.89 -8.36 -3.01
C SER A 61 19.30 -7.23 -2.04
N PRO A 62 18.40 -6.66 -1.20
CA PRO A 62 18.79 -5.73 -0.14
C PRO A 62 19.83 -6.27 0.85
N HIS A 63 19.75 -7.56 1.22
CA HIS A 63 20.70 -8.19 2.17
C HIS A 63 22.13 -8.26 1.62
N HIS A 64 22.30 -8.55 0.32
CA HIS A 64 23.61 -8.55 -0.32
C HIS A 64 24.23 -7.15 -0.41
N LEU A 65 23.40 -6.11 -0.51
CA LEU A 65 23.85 -4.73 -0.68
C LEU A 65 24.20 -4.06 0.65
N TYR A 66 23.54 -4.47 1.73
CA TYR A 66 23.72 -3.92 3.07
C TYR A 66 23.96 -5.04 4.09
N PRO A 67 25.13 -5.70 4.05
CA PRO A 67 25.43 -6.84 4.93
C PRO A 67 25.62 -6.45 6.41
N ASP A 68 25.77 -5.16 6.71
CA ASP A 68 25.96 -4.66 8.07
C ASP A 68 24.65 -4.62 8.86
N LYS A 69 24.61 -5.43 9.93
CA LYS A 69 23.42 -5.86 10.71
C LYS A 69 22.77 -4.81 11.62
N LYS A 70 22.50 -3.60 11.11
CA LYS A 70 21.70 -2.58 11.84
C LYS A 70 20.55 -1.99 11.04
N MET A 71 20.26 -2.53 9.86
CA MET A 71 19.11 -2.10 9.08
C MET A 71 17.81 -2.70 9.64
N TRP A 72 16.71 -1.95 9.55
CA TRP A 72 15.39 -2.35 10.07
C TRP A 72 14.85 -3.65 9.44
N PHE A 73 15.35 -4.05 8.27
CA PHE A 73 15.00 -5.28 7.55
C PHE A 73 16.00 -6.44 7.77
N ALA A 74 16.94 -6.32 8.71
CA ALA A 74 17.94 -7.36 8.96
C ALA A 74 17.34 -8.71 9.40
N THR A 75 16.11 -8.72 9.90
CA THR A 75 15.38 -9.93 10.29
C THR A 75 14.51 -10.50 9.19
N ALA A 76 14.34 -9.80 8.06
CA ALA A 76 13.56 -10.28 6.94
C ALA A 76 14.28 -11.48 6.29
N GLY A 77 13.54 -12.54 6.01
CA GLY A 77 14.06 -13.78 5.46
C GLY A 77 13.89 -13.90 3.94
N SER A 78 14.49 -14.95 3.39
CA SER A 78 14.23 -15.37 2.01
C SER A 78 12.73 -15.57 1.80
N GLY A 79 12.17 -14.87 0.81
CA GLY A 79 10.73 -14.86 0.54
C GLY A 79 9.94 -13.76 1.24
N ASP A 80 10.58 -12.88 2.01
CA ASP A 80 9.91 -11.65 2.45
C ASP A 80 9.91 -10.58 1.34
N ARG A 81 9.10 -9.54 1.53
CA ARG A 81 9.02 -8.36 0.66
C ARG A 81 9.12 -7.11 1.51
N LEU A 82 9.84 -6.10 1.02
CA LEU A 82 9.90 -4.78 1.65
C LEU A 82 8.98 -3.83 0.90
N ILE A 83 8.28 -2.97 1.65
CA ILE A 83 7.53 -1.84 1.10
C ILE A 83 8.17 -0.55 1.61
N ALA A 84 8.46 0.39 0.71
CA ALA A 84 9.10 1.66 1.05
C ALA A 84 8.60 2.79 0.15
N SER A 85 8.53 4.02 0.69
CA SER A 85 8.18 5.20 -0.11
C SER A 85 9.33 5.67 -1.01
N GLU A 86 10.57 5.43 -0.56
CA GLU A 86 11.80 5.78 -1.26
C GLU A 86 12.78 4.59 -1.15
N PRO A 87 13.30 4.06 -2.27
CA PRO A 87 14.24 2.94 -2.25
C PRO A 87 15.62 3.38 -1.74
N PHE A 88 16.31 2.50 -1.03
CA PHE A 88 17.63 2.81 -0.44
C PHE A 88 18.81 2.71 -1.43
N SER A 89 18.58 2.09 -2.60
CA SER A 89 19.59 1.90 -3.66
C SER A 89 18.97 2.03 -5.04
N ASP A 90 19.68 2.66 -5.97
CA ASP A 90 19.28 2.79 -7.39
C ASP A 90 19.57 1.53 -8.22
N LEU A 91 19.69 0.35 -7.58
CA LEU A 91 20.02 -0.87 -8.29
C LEU A 91 18.83 -1.38 -9.11
N PRO A 92 18.99 -1.51 -10.44
CA PRO A 92 17.91 -1.95 -11.32
C PRO A 92 17.39 -3.33 -10.92
N GLY A 93 16.06 -3.47 -10.86
CA GLY A 93 15.39 -4.75 -10.58
C GLY A 93 15.24 -5.08 -9.10
N VAL A 94 15.72 -4.24 -8.18
CA VAL A 94 15.53 -4.46 -6.73
C VAL A 94 14.19 -3.92 -6.25
N TRP A 95 13.70 -2.84 -6.87
CA TRP A 95 12.47 -2.15 -6.49
C TRP A 95 11.54 -1.98 -7.68
N HIS A 96 10.26 -2.26 -7.47
CA HIS A 96 9.18 -2.04 -8.41
C HIS A 96 8.26 -0.97 -7.86
N GLU A 97 8.07 0.10 -8.62
CA GLU A 97 7.09 1.11 -8.26
C GLU A 97 5.68 0.51 -8.33
N ILE A 98 4.88 0.76 -7.32
CA ILE A 98 3.48 0.34 -7.27
C ILE A 98 2.66 1.36 -8.06
N ASP A 99 1.82 0.88 -8.96
CA ASP A 99 1.01 1.74 -9.81
C ASP A 99 0.09 2.67 -9.01
N GLU A 100 -0.16 3.86 -9.55
CA GLU A 100 -1.16 4.78 -9.02
C GLU A 100 -2.56 4.11 -8.97
N SER A 101 -3.35 4.42 -7.94
CA SER A 101 -4.69 3.84 -7.75
C SER A 101 -4.70 2.31 -7.70
N SER A 102 -3.66 1.76 -7.07
CA SER A 102 -3.53 0.32 -6.87
C SER A 102 -3.15 -0.03 -5.43
N ALA A 103 -3.30 -1.31 -5.12
CA ALA A 103 -2.85 -1.91 -3.89
C ALA A 103 -2.05 -3.16 -4.19
N VAL A 104 -1.13 -3.48 -3.29
CA VAL A 104 -0.43 -4.75 -3.28
C VAL A 104 -0.75 -5.54 -2.01
N ILE A 105 -0.75 -6.86 -2.15
CA ILE A 105 -0.91 -7.80 -1.06
C ILE A 105 0.34 -8.66 -1.00
N VAL A 106 1.06 -8.55 0.11
CA VAL A 106 2.20 -9.40 0.44
C VAL A 106 1.70 -10.50 1.36
N ARG A 107 1.92 -11.75 0.98
CA ARG A 107 1.66 -12.93 1.82
C ARG A 107 2.95 -13.68 2.11
N SER A 108 2.88 -14.61 3.06
CA SER A 108 3.98 -15.51 3.38
C SER A 108 4.52 -16.22 2.13
N GLY A 109 5.85 -16.34 2.04
CA GLY A 109 6.53 -16.97 0.90
C GLY A 109 6.72 -16.04 -0.32
N GLY A 110 6.51 -14.74 -0.17
CA GLY A 110 6.94 -13.73 -1.16
C GLY A 110 5.93 -13.46 -2.26
N VAL A 111 4.72 -13.99 -2.10
CA VAL A 111 3.60 -13.71 -3.01
C VAL A 111 3.28 -12.22 -2.93
N LEU A 112 3.36 -11.55 -4.09
CA LEU A 112 3.00 -10.16 -4.28
C LEU A 112 1.86 -10.09 -5.30
N GLU A 113 0.65 -9.85 -4.84
CA GLU A 113 -0.53 -9.68 -5.69
C GLU A 113 -0.78 -8.19 -5.90
N HIS A 114 -1.02 -7.77 -7.14
CA HIS A 114 -1.46 -6.41 -7.47
C HIS A 114 -2.95 -6.41 -7.73
N VAL A 115 -3.67 -5.47 -7.13
CA VAL A 115 -5.10 -5.28 -7.33
C VAL A 115 -5.42 -3.79 -7.52
N PRO A 116 -6.45 -3.44 -8.31
CA PRO A 116 -6.91 -2.07 -8.39
C PRO A 116 -7.41 -1.59 -7.02
N PHE A 117 -7.20 -0.31 -6.73
CA PHE A 117 -7.77 0.36 -5.56
C PHE A 117 -8.78 1.39 -6.03
N ARG A 118 -10.06 1.22 -5.68
CA ARG A 118 -11.13 2.12 -6.14
C ARG A 118 -11.99 2.53 -4.95
N PRO A 119 -11.90 3.79 -4.49
CA PRO A 119 -12.77 4.28 -3.44
C PRO A 119 -14.24 3.95 -3.69
N GLN A 120 -14.91 3.46 -2.66
CA GLN A 120 -16.33 3.10 -2.70
C GLN A 120 -17.07 3.95 -1.69
N VAL A 121 -18.06 4.72 -2.13
CA VAL A 121 -18.94 5.43 -1.18
C VAL A 121 -19.67 4.38 -0.35
N PRO A 122 -19.55 4.41 1.00
CA PRO A 122 -20.29 3.47 1.83
C PRO A 122 -21.78 3.62 1.57
N ARG A 123 -22.43 2.53 1.13
CA ARG A 123 -23.89 2.52 1.04
C ARG A 123 -24.42 2.61 2.47
N ALA A 124 -25.24 3.61 2.78
CA ALA A 124 -25.94 3.67 4.05
C ALA A 124 -26.74 2.36 4.21
N THR A 125 -26.33 1.51 5.15
CA THR A 125 -27.20 0.44 5.62
C THR A 125 -28.29 1.10 6.44
N VAL A 126 -29.43 1.35 5.81
CA VAL A 126 -30.67 1.62 6.54
C VAL A 126 -31.00 0.32 7.27
N SER A 127 -30.63 0.24 8.55
CA SER A 127 -31.22 -0.76 9.43
C SER A 127 -32.65 -0.30 9.67
N SER A 128 -33.62 -0.97 9.04
CA SER A 128 -35.01 -0.83 9.46
C SER A 128 -35.15 -1.29 10.92
N PRO A 129 -35.94 -0.59 11.74
CA PRO A 129 -36.16 -0.94 13.14
C PRO A 129 -36.89 -2.27 13.32
#